data_AF-A0A7L3TIG7-F1
#
_entry.id   AF-A0A7L3TIG7-F1
#
_cell.length_a   1.000
_cell.length_b   1.000
_cell.length_c   1.000
_cell.angle_alpha   90.00
_cell.angle_beta   90.00
_cell.angle_gamma   90.00
#
_symmetry.space_group_name_H-M   'P 1'
#
loop_
_entity.id
_entity.type
_entity.pdbx_description
1 polymer ?
#
loop_
_entity_poly.entity_id
_entity_poly.type
_entity_poly.pdbx_seq_one_letter_code
_entity_poly.pdbx_strand_id
1 'polypeptide(L)'
;IYHFHQKNGFACMMLSDIFELGQFLFVVAFTTFLLCCVDYDVLFANRPLNRSRAATVPDRAKVSLPDAVLPAPQCARRIGASGWLIFLLVMAGGFWLYRLGKVLCRLLGYWEIRAFYAKALGIPSEGVRSYSWQEVQARLMALQRRQQLCVHRRELTELDIHHRILRFQNYTVAMVNKALLPLRFRLPLLGTLVFLTRGLQYNLELLLFWGPAALFQNKWSLRPQCKRAGARRELARRL
;
A
#
# COMPACT_ATOMS: atom_id res chain seq x y z
N ILE A 1 17.18 2.06 -2.25
CA ILE A 1 18.10 3.23 -2.32
C ILE A 1 17.34 4.50 -2.71
N TYR A 2 16.85 4.63 -3.95
CA TYR A 2 16.11 5.82 -4.39
C TYR A 2 14.89 6.15 -3.51
N HIS A 3 14.01 5.18 -3.28
CA HIS A 3 12.82 5.38 -2.42
C HIS A 3 13.18 5.74 -0.97
N PHE A 4 14.33 5.30 -0.48
CA PHE A 4 14.81 5.64 0.87
C PHE A 4 15.22 7.11 0.97
N HIS A 5 15.84 7.65 -0.09
CA HIS A 5 16.15 9.07 -0.20
C HIS A 5 14.86 9.91 -0.33
N GLN A 6 13.96 9.53 -1.24
CA GLN A 6 12.70 10.27 -1.49
C GLN A 6 11.76 10.33 -0.27
N LYS A 7 11.82 9.34 0.62
CA LYS A 7 11.02 9.31 1.85
C LYS A 7 11.74 9.89 3.06
N ASN A 8 12.83 10.64 2.87
CA ASN A 8 13.58 11.32 3.93
C ASN A 8 14.15 10.37 5.00
N GLY A 9 14.54 9.15 4.61
CA GLY A 9 15.25 8.21 5.47
C GLY A 9 14.38 7.23 6.25
N PHE A 10 15.03 6.49 7.16
CA PHE A 10 14.47 5.30 7.81
C PHE A 10 13.26 5.60 8.71
N ALA A 11 13.37 6.61 9.58
CA ALA A 11 12.33 6.90 10.57
C ALA A 11 11.00 7.30 9.92
N CYS A 12 11.03 8.17 8.90
CA CYS A 12 9.84 8.58 8.17
C CYS A 12 9.18 7.40 7.43
N MET A 13 9.98 6.53 6.79
CA MET A 13 9.46 5.33 6.13
C MET A 13 8.81 4.36 7.12
N MET A 14 9.49 4.06 8.22
CA MET A 14 8.98 3.16 9.26
C MET A 14 7.68 3.71 9.86
N LEU A 15 7.65 4.98 10.21
CA LEU A 15 6.47 5.63 10.79
C LEU A 15 5.29 5.62 9.81
N SER A 16 5.54 5.85 8.51
CA SER A 16 4.52 5.75 7.47
C SER A 16 3.92 4.35 7.38
N ASP A 17 4.74 3.29 7.33
CA ASP A 17 4.26 1.91 7.26
C ASP A 17 3.50 1.51 8.55
N ILE A 18 3.93 2.00 9.72
CA ILE A 18 3.23 1.78 11.01
C ILE A 18 1.87 2.48 11.02
N PHE A 19 1.79 3.74 10.57
CA PHE A 19 0.52 4.45 10.50
C PHE A 19 -0.43 3.82 9.50
N GLU A 20 0.04 3.32 8.36
CA GLU A 20 -0.82 2.60 7.41
C GLU A 20 -1.41 1.31 8.02
N LEU A 21 -0.64 0.58 8.83
CA LEU A 21 -1.14 -0.59 9.57
C LEU A 21 -2.15 -0.19 10.65
N GLY A 22 -1.86 0.88 11.39
CA GLY A 22 -2.73 1.44 12.43
C GLY A 22 -4.05 1.95 11.85
N GLN A 23 -4.01 2.62 10.69
CA GLN A 23 -5.20 3.10 9.99
C GLN A 23 -6.14 1.95 9.60
N PHE A 24 -5.60 0.83 9.08
CA PHE A 24 -6.43 -0.33 8.76
C PHE A 24 -7.12 -0.90 10.02
N LEU A 25 -6.35 -1.09 11.09
CA LEU A 25 -6.88 -1.59 12.36
C LEU A 25 -7.95 -0.65 12.92
N PHE A 26 -7.69 0.66 12.91
CA PHE A 26 -8.63 1.68 13.36
C PHE A 26 -9.94 1.63 12.56
N VAL A 27 -9.88 1.59 11.23
CA VAL A 27 -11.08 1.55 10.39
C VAL A 27 -11.92 0.30 10.68
N VAL A 28 -11.30 -0.88 10.77
CA VAL A 28 -12.03 -2.13 11.05
C VAL A 28 -12.62 -2.12 12.46
N ALA A 29 -11.84 -1.74 13.48
CA ALA A 29 -12.27 -1.72 14.86
C ALA A 29 -13.37 -0.67 15.09
N PHE A 30 -13.19 0.55 14.58
CA PHE A 30 -14.14 1.65 14.73
C PHE A 30 -15.45 1.36 14.00
N THR A 31 -15.40 0.79 12.78
CA THR A 31 -16.62 0.37 12.06
C THR A 31 -17.36 -0.72 12.84
N THR A 32 -16.63 -1.71 13.37
CA THR A 32 -17.23 -2.78 14.19
C THR A 32 -17.85 -2.22 15.47
N PHE A 33 -17.18 -1.27 16.13
CA PHE A 33 -17.67 -0.57 17.30
C PHE A 33 -18.98 0.17 17.00
N LEU A 34 -19.04 0.95 15.92
CA LEU A 34 -20.25 1.68 15.52
C LEU A 34 -21.41 0.73 15.18
N LEU A 35 -21.14 -0.43 14.57
CA LEU A 35 -22.18 -1.37 14.19
C LEU A 35 -22.73 -2.18 15.37
N CYS A 36 -21.89 -2.53 16.35
CA CYS A 36 -22.26 -3.49 17.40
C CYS A 36 -22.34 -2.91 18.81
N CYS A 37 -21.49 -1.94 19.15
CA CYS A 37 -21.37 -1.44 20.52
C CYS A 37 -22.17 -0.16 20.78
N VAL A 38 -22.71 0.51 19.75
CA VAL A 38 -23.52 1.72 19.90
C VAL A 38 -25.01 1.36 19.88
N ASP A 39 -25.74 1.82 20.90
CA ASP A 39 -27.19 1.78 20.95
C ASP A 39 -27.77 3.07 20.35
N TYR A 40 -28.18 2.99 19.09
CA TYR A 40 -28.75 4.12 18.37
C TYR A 40 -30.13 4.53 18.88
N ASP A 41 -30.89 3.66 19.54
CA ASP A 41 -32.21 4.01 20.05
C ASP A 41 -32.11 4.96 21.25
N VAL A 42 -31.10 4.77 22.10
CA VAL A 42 -30.75 5.67 23.20
C VAL A 42 -30.11 6.96 22.66
N LEU A 43 -29.22 6.83 21.67
CA LEU A 43 -28.53 7.99 21.07
C LEU A 43 -29.49 8.95 20.35
N PHE A 44 -30.50 8.44 19.65
CA PHE A 44 -31.51 9.24 18.96
C PHE A 44 -32.74 9.56 19.81
N ALA A 45 -32.70 9.26 21.11
CA ALA A 45 -33.79 9.52 22.07
C ALA A 45 -35.13 8.86 21.71
N ASN A 46 -35.10 7.72 21.02
CA ASN A 46 -36.29 6.90 20.74
C ASN A 46 -36.75 6.11 21.98
N ARG A 47 -35.88 5.93 22.97
CA ARG A 47 -36.19 5.31 24.28
C ARG A 47 -35.78 6.21 25.43
N PRO A 48 -36.66 6.48 26.42
CA PRO A 48 -36.27 7.17 27.64
C PRO A 48 -35.35 6.30 28.48
N LEU A 49 -34.29 6.89 29.02
CA LEU A 49 -33.38 6.23 29.97
C LEU A 49 -34.18 5.88 31.24
N ASN A 50 -34.36 4.59 31.52
CA ASN A 50 -34.91 4.09 32.79
C ASN A 50 -33.87 4.26 33.91
N ARG A 51 -33.48 5.50 34.23
CA ARG A 51 -32.70 5.77 35.43
C ARG A 51 -33.70 5.84 36.59
N SER A 52 -33.86 4.72 37.29
CA SER A 52 -34.64 4.64 38.52
C SER A 52 -34.03 5.56 39.59
N ARG A 53 -34.44 6.83 39.62
CA ARG A 53 -34.45 7.70 40.79
C ARG A 53 -35.26 8.97 40.50
N ALA A 54 -36.46 8.98 41.09
CA ALA A 54 -37.20 10.12 41.61
C ALA A 54 -36.83 11.53 41.08
N ALA A 55 -37.73 12.11 40.27
CA ALA A 55 -38.18 13.51 40.26
C ALA A 55 -38.96 13.72 38.95
N THR A 56 -40.29 13.85 38.94
CA THR A 56 -40.97 15.15 38.84
C THR A 56 -40.12 16.24 38.16
N VAL A 57 -40.00 16.18 36.83
CA VAL A 57 -39.93 17.29 35.82
C VAL A 57 -39.61 16.64 34.46
N PRO A 58 -40.29 16.99 33.34
CA PRO A 58 -39.96 16.46 32.01
C PRO A 58 -38.75 17.20 31.44
N ASP A 59 -37.62 17.12 32.12
CA ASP A 59 -36.39 17.66 31.59
C ASP A 59 -35.75 16.59 30.71
N ARG A 60 -35.44 16.93 29.46
CA ARG A 60 -34.76 16.02 28.53
C ARG A 60 -33.41 15.66 29.15
N ALA A 61 -33.37 14.57 29.91
CA ALA A 61 -32.17 14.09 30.58
C ALA A 61 -31.06 14.03 29.52
N LYS A 62 -30.03 14.89 29.70
CA LYS A 62 -28.96 15.05 28.73
C LYS A 62 -28.31 13.69 28.53
N VAL A 63 -28.56 13.07 27.37
CA VAL A 63 -27.96 11.79 27.00
C VAL A 63 -26.47 12.04 26.83
N SER A 64 -25.66 11.41 27.68
CA SER A 64 -24.22 11.48 27.54
C SER A 64 -23.74 10.40 26.57
N LEU A 65 -22.70 10.66 25.78
CA LEU A 65 -22.10 9.68 24.87
C LEU A 65 -21.83 8.30 25.50
N PRO A 66 -21.32 8.18 26.76
CA PRO A 66 -21.12 6.86 27.35
C PRO A 66 -22.42 6.11 27.68
N ASP A 67 -23.56 6.79 27.82
CA ASP A 67 -24.86 6.12 28.04
C ASP A 67 -25.35 5.37 26.79
N ALA A 68 -24.88 5.77 25.60
CA ALA A 68 -25.19 5.10 24.33
C ALA A 68 -24.22 3.95 23.99
N VAL A 69 -23.14 3.77 24.75
CA VAL A 69 -22.14 2.72 24.52
C VAL A 69 -22.47 1.51 25.40
N LEU A 70 -22.73 0.38 24.75
CA LEU A 70 -23.03 -0.88 25.42
C LEU A 70 -21.80 -1.39 26.20
N PRO A 71 -21.99 -2.02 27.38
CA PRO A 71 -20.90 -2.60 28.12
C PRO A 71 -20.22 -3.73 27.32
N ALA A 72 -18.89 -3.85 27.47
CA ALA A 72 -18.04 -4.79 26.73
C ALA A 72 -18.60 -6.22 26.58
N PRO A 73 -19.12 -6.90 27.63
CA PRO A 73 -19.67 -8.26 27.48
C PRO A 73 -20.93 -8.32 26.60
N GLN A 74 -21.77 -7.28 26.60
CA GLN A 74 -22.95 -7.22 25.74
C GLN A 74 -22.56 -6.96 24.28
N CYS A 75 -21.57 -6.09 24.04
CA CYS A 75 -21.06 -5.88 22.69
C CYS A 75 -20.41 -7.17 22.13
N ALA A 76 -19.60 -7.86 22.93
CA ALA A 76 -18.97 -9.13 22.54
C ALA A 76 -20.02 -10.21 22.17
N ARG A 77 -21.12 -10.30 22.93
CA ARG A 77 -22.24 -11.20 22.59
C ARG A 77 -22.91 -10.83 21.27
N ARG A 78 -23.10 -9.53 21.00
CA ARG A 78 -23.72 -9.06 19.74
C ARG A 78 -22.85 -9.32 18.52
N ILE A 79 -21.54 -9.13 18.67
CA ILE A 79 -20.54 -9.52 17.65
C ILE A 79 -20.57 -11.04 17.46
N GLY A 80 -20.58 -11.79 18.55
CA GLY A 80 -20.64 -13.26 18.57
C GLY A 80 -21.92 -13.85 17.97
N ALA A 81 -23.04 -13.12 18.01
CA ALA A 81 -24.31 -13.56 17.45
C ALA A 81 -24.35 -13.52 15.92
N SER A 82 -23.50 -12.69 15.29
CA SER A 82 -23.49 -12.50 13.84
C SER A 82 -22.35 -13.26 13.18
N GLY A 83 -22.61 -14.50 12.74
CA GLY A 83 -21.59 -15.35 12.09
C GLY A 83 -20.92 -14.69 10.87
N TRP A 84 -21.67 -13.91 10.08
CA TRP A 84 -21.12 -13.14 8.95
C TRP A 84 -20.10 -12.09 9.39
N LEU A 85 -20.36 -11.37 10.49
CA LEU A 85 -19.44 -10.37 11.01
C LEU A 85 -18.15 -11.02 11.54
N ILE A 86 -18.28 -12.15 12.25
CA ILE A 86 -17.12 -12.93 12.71
C ILE A 86 -16.26 -13.35 11.52
N PHE A 87 -16.88 -13.87 10.46
CA PHE A 87 -16.17 -14.24 9.24
C PHE A 87 -15.39 -13.06 8.63
N LEU A 88 -16.02 -11.89 8.51
CA LEU A 88 -15.36 -10.68 8.02
C LEU A 88 -14.20 -10.23 8.92
N LEU A 89 -14.36 -10.29 10.25
CA LEU A 89 -13.32 -9.96 11.22
C LEU A 89 -12.12 -10.92 11.15
N VAL A 90 -12.37 -12.22 10.97
CA VAL A 90 -11.32 -13.22 10.79
C VAL A 90 -10.54 -12.97 9.50
N MET A 91 -11.23 -12.70 8.39
CA MET A 91 -10.59 -12.36 7.12
C MET A 91 -9.78 -11.06 7.21
N ALA A 92 -10.32 -10.02 7.85
CA ALA A 92 -9.61 -8.77 8.08
C ALA A 92 -8.37 -8.97 8.97
N GLY A 93 -8.47 -9.77 10.03
CA GLY A 93 -7.36 -10.14 10.90
C GLY A 93 -6.26 -10.91 10.17
N GLY A 94 -6.63 -11.90 9.36
CA GLY A 94 -5.68 -12.64 8.52
C GLY A 94 -4.95 -11.75 7.51
N PHE A 95 -5.68 -10.86 6.83
CA PHE A 95 -5.08 -9.89 5.92
C PHE A 95 -4.16 -8.90 6.65
N TRP A 96 -4.55 -8.45 7.84
CA TRP A 96 -3.72 -7.58 8.67
C TRP A 96 -2.42 -8.26 9.10
N LEU A 97 -2.47 -9.53 9.54
CA LEU A 97 -1.27 -10.32 9.87
C LEU A 97 -0.35 -10.51 8.67
N TYR A 98 -0.91 -10.81 7.50
CA TYR A 98 -0.15 -10.87 6.25
C TYR A 98 0.55 -9.54 5.95
N ARG A 99 -0.17 -8.41 6.06
CA ARG A 99 0.41 -7.07 5.86
C ARG A 99 1.48 -6.76 6.90
N LEU A 100 1.27 -7.13 8.16
CA LEU A 100 2.24 -6.96 9.24
C LEU A 100 3.53 -7.72 8.91
N GLY A 101 3.44 -9.00 8.56
CA GLY A 101 4.61 -9.79 8.15
C GLY A 101 5.36 -9.16 6.98
N LYS A 102 4.63 -8.68 5.96
CA LYS A 102 5.23 -7.97 4.82
C LYS A 102 5.91 -6.66 5.22
N VAL A 103 5.35 -5.89 6.15
CA VAL A 103 5.97 -4.69 6.71
C VAL A 103 7.25 -5.05 7.46
N LEU A 104 7.23 -6.08 8.32
CA LEU A 104 8.41 -6.52 9.05
C LEU A 104 9.56 -6.93 8.11
N CYS A 105 9.27 -7.72 7.07
CA CYS A 105 10.29 -8.05 6.05
C CYS A 105 10.83 -6.80 5.34
N ARG A 106 9.98 -5.82 5.03
CA ARG A 106 10.41 -4.55 4.42
C ARG A 106 11.29 -3.74 5.36
N LEU A 107 10.99 -3.71 6.67
CA LEU A 107 11.80 -3.01 7.67
C LEU A 107 13.22 -3.57 7.76
N LEU A 108 13.38 -4.89 7.68
CA LEU A 108 14.71 -5.51 7.60
C LEU A 108 15.48 -5.02 6.37
N GLY A 109 14.83 -4.99 5.20
CA GLY A 109 15.44 -4.44 3.98
C GLY A 109 15.77 -2.93 4.09
N TYR A 110 14.94 -2.14 4.77
CA TYR A 110 15.23 -0.74 5.04
C TYR A 110 16.41 -0.55 5.99
N TRP A 111 16.59 -1.47 6.94
CA TRP A 111 17.73 -1.46 7.84
C TRP A 111 19.05 -1.74 7.10
N GLU A 112 19.05 -2.72 6.20
CA GLU A 112 20.21 -2.99 5.33
C GLU A 112 20.54 -1.77 4.45
N ILE A 113 19.52 -1.13 3.86
CA ILE A 113 19.71 0.09 3.09
C ILE A 113 20.26 1.21 3.96
N ARG A 114 19.77 1.38 5.19
CA ARG A 114 20.31 2.37 6.14
C ARG A 114 21.79 2.11 6.44
N ALA A 115 22.16 0.85 6.69
CA ALA A 115 23.55 0.47 6.92
C ALA A 115 24.41 0.74 5.68
N PHE A 116 23.89 0.50 4.48
CA PHE A 116 24.54 0.83 3.22
C PHE A 116 24.78 2.34 3.06
N TYR A 117 23.80 3.18 3.38
CA TYR A 117 23.98 4.64 3.34
C TYR A 117 25.05 5.12 4.34
N ALA A 118 25.01 4.60 5.57
CA ALA A 118 25.95 4.99 6.62
C ALA A 118 27.39 4.51 6.35
N LYS A 119 27.56 3.22 6.04
CA LYS A 119 28.88 2.59 5.92
C LYS A 119 29.51 2.77 4.54
N ALA A 120 28.72 2.65 3.46
CA ALA A 120 29.26 2.60 2.11
C ALA A 120 29.22 3.96 1.39
N LEU A 121 28.13 4.74 1.55
CA LEU A 121 28.03 6.09 0.95
C LEU A 121 28.61 7.18 1.85
N GLY A 122 28.86 6.88 3.13
CA GLY A 122 29.34 7.84 4.13
C GLY A 122 28.32 8.95 4.41
N ILE A 123 27.03 8.66 4.30
CA ILE A 123 25.95 9.62 4.57
C ILE A 123 25.32 9.25 5.93
N PRO A 124 25.39 10.12 6.95
CA PRO A 124 24.77 9.86 8.24
C PRO A 124 23.25 9.77 8.10
N SER A 125 22.60 8.97 8.96
CA SER A 125 21.15 8.71 8.89
C SER A 125 20.30 9.99 8.98
N GLU A 126 20.79 11.00 9.69
CA GLU A 126 20.15 12.31 9.87
C GLU A 126 20.40 13.25 8.68
N GLY A 127 21.49 13.04 7.95
CA GLY A 127 21.91 13.89 6.83
C GLY A 127 21.23 13.57 5.51
N VAL A 128 20.48 12.47 5.39
CA VAL A 128 19.87 12.02 4.10
C VAL A 128 19.03 13.12 3.44
N ARG A 129 18.38 13.97 4.24
CA ARG A 129 17.52 15.06 3.77
C ARG A 129 18.30 16.24 3.20
N SER A 130 19.56 16.40 3.59
CA SER A 130 20.42 17.50 3.17
C SER A 130 21.10 17.24 1.83
N TYR A 131 21.23 15.97 1.41
CA TYR A 131 21.86 15.61 0.14
C TYR A 131 20.84 15.59 -1.00
N SER A 132 21.22 16.17 -2.15
CA SER A 132 20.43 16.03 -3.38
C SER A 132 20.52 14.61 -3.93
N TRP A 133 19.53 14.19 -4.75
CA TRP A 133 19.59 12.88 -5.41
C TRP A 133 20.83 12.75 -6.30
N GLN A 134 21.25 13.84 -6.95
CA GLN A 134 22.43 13.87 -7.82
C GLN A 134 23.71 13.57 -7.03
N GLU A 135 23.87 14.13 -5.84
CA GLU A 135 25.00 13.82 -4.95
C GLU A 135 25.01 12.37 -4.49
N VAL A 136 23.84 11.82 -4.13
CA VAL A 136 23.70 10.40 -3.76
C VAL A 136 24.07 9.50 -4.95
N GLN A 137 23.64 9.87 -6.15
CA GLN A 137 23.94 9.14 -7.39
C GLN A 137 25.44 9.19 -7.72
N ALA A 138 26.07 10.36 -7.61
CA ALA A 138 27.51 10.53 -7.81
C ALA A 138 28.33 9.67 -6.83
N ARG A 139 27.93 9.64 -5.55
CA ARG A 139 28.55 8.76 -4.54
C ARG A 139 28.34 7.28 -4.85
N LEU A 140 27.16 6.90 -5.34
CA LEU A 140 26.88 5.51 -5.74
C LEU A 140 27.77 5.08 -6.92
N MET A 141 27.96 5.95 -7.92
CA MET A 141 28.85 5.68 -9.06
C MET A 141 30.32 5.61 -8.62
N ALA A 142 30.77 6.51 -7.74
CA ALA A 142 32.12 6.46 -7.19
C ALA A 142 32.36 5.20 -6.35
N LEU A 143 31.35 4.76 -5.59
CA LEU A 143 31.39 3.53 -4.81
C LEU A 143 31.48 2.30 -5.71
N GLN A 144 30.75 2.23 -6.83
CA GLN A 144 30.84 1.13 -7.79
C GLN A 144 32.27 0.90 -8.30
N ARG A 145 33.05 1.98 -8.50
CA ARG A 145 34.45 1.89 -8.94
C ARG A 145 35.35 1.24 -7.88
N ARG A 146 35.04 1.47 -6.59
CA ARG A 146 35.81 0.97 -5.44
C ARG A 146 35.34 -0.41 -4.96
N GLN A 147 34.04 -0.66 -5.04
CA GLN A 147 33.36 -1.89 -4.63
C GLN A 147 32.45 -2.34 -5.78
N GLN A 148 32.67 -3.53 -6.32
CA GLN A 148 31.88 -4.08 -7.43
C GLN A 148 30.45 -4.47 -6.97
N LEU A 149 29.55 -3.49 -6.82
CA LEU A 149 28.13 -3.73 -6.50
C LEU A 149 27.41 -4.38 -7.68
N CYS A 150 27.84 -4.11 -8.92
CA CYS A 150 27.40 -4.78 -10.14
C CYS A 150 28.47 -5.74 -10.66
N VAL A 151 28.19 -7.05 -10.63
CA VAL A 151 29.12 -8.11 -11.07
C VAL A 151 29.50 -8.02 -12.56
N HIS A 152 28.57 -7.56 -13.41
CA HIS A 152 28.72 -7.62 -14.88
C HIS A 152 29.30 -6.36 -15.52
N ARG A 153 29.36 -5.23 -14.81
CA ARG A 153 29.85 -3.96 -15.37
C ARG A 153 30.72 -3.22 -14.36
N ARG A 154 31.95 -2.92 -14.79
CA ARG A 154 32.95 -2.23 -13.97
C ARG A 154 32.57 -0.77 -13.69
N GLU A 155 31.85 -0.13 -14.60
CA GLU A 155 31.37 1.24 -14.46
C GLU A 155 29.85 1.30 -14.57
N LEU A 156 29.22 2.10 -13.71
CA LEU A 156 27.79 2.34 -13.70
C LEU A 156 27.56 3.79 -14.15
N THR A 157 26.74 3.97 -15.19
CA THR A 157 26.36 5.30 -15.66
C THR A 157 25.12 5.79 -14.94
N GLU A 158 24.90 7.12 -14.97
CA GLU A 158 23.67 7.75 -14.50
C GLU A 158 22.43 7.14 -15.17
N LEU A 159 22.52 6.95 -16.49
CA LEU A 159 21.45 6.38 -17.30
C LEU A 159 21.11 4.95 -16.88
N ASP A 160 22.10 4.13 -16.51
CA ASP A 160 21.88 2.77 -16.03
C ASP A 160 21.07 2.74 -14.73
N ILE A 161 21.32 3.71 -13.83
CA ILE A 161 20.59 3.83 -12.56
C ILE A 161 19.13 4.21 -12.85
N HIS A 162 18.90 5.19 -13.72
CA HIS A 162 17.55 5.59 -14.14
C HIS A 162 16.79 4.43 -14.78
N HIS A 163 17.41 3.70 -15.70
CA HIS A 163 16.79 2.53 -16.34
C HIS A 163 16.45 1.41 -15.36
N ARG A 164 17.20 1.25 -14.27
CA ARG A 164 16.88 0.27 -13.22
C ARG A 164 15.69 0.72 -12.35
N ILE A 165 15.64 1.99 -11.98
CA ILE A 165 14.57 2.54 -11.13
C ILE A 165 13.25 2.62 -11.91
N LEU A 166 13.30 3.16 -13.12
CA LEU A 166 12.12 3.55 -13.90
C LEU A 166 11.67 2.49 -14.90
N ARG A 167 12.30 1.30 -14.95
CA ARG A 167 12.05 0.27 -15.98
C ARG A 167 10.57 0.07 -16.28
N PHE A 168 9.79 -0.28 -15.27
CA PHE A 168 8.37 -0.62 -15.45
C PHE A 168 7.51 0.62 -15.67
N GLN A 169 7.85 1.76 -15.04
CA GLN A 169 7.17 3.03 -15.28
C GLN A 169 7.32 3.49 -16.74
N ASN A 170 8.52 3.36 -17.31
CA ASN A 170 8.78 3.68 -18.72
C ASN A 170 7.95 2.80 -19.66
N TYR A 171 7.77 1.50 -19.34
CA TYR A 171 6.87 0.63 -20.09
C TYR A 171 5.41 1.09 -19.99
N THR A 172 4.92 1.41 -18.78
CA THR A 172 3.56 1.89 -18.58
C THR A 172 3.30 3.19 -19.33
N VAL A 173 4.20 4.17 -19.23
CA VAL A 173 4.11 5.45 -19.97
C VAL A 173 4.08 5.19 -21.48
N ALA A 174 4.96 4.32 -21.98
CA ALA A 174 4.99 4.00 -23.40
C ALA A 174 3.70 3.32 -23.88
N MET A 175 3.12 2.40 -23.10
CA MET A 175 1.88 1.71 -23.45
C MET A 175 0.67 2.65 -23.44
N VAL A 176 0.60 3.57 -22.47
CA VAL A 176 -0.46 4.60 -22.40
C VAL A 176 -0.34 5.57 -23.58
N ASN A 177 0.86 6.09 -23.84
CA ASN A 177 1.08 7.07 -24.92
C ASN A 177 0.79 6.47 -26.30
N LYS A 178 1.10 5.18 -26.49
CA LYS A 178 0.80 4.45 -27.74
C LYS A 178 -0.62 3.90 -27.81
N ALA A 179 -1.48 4.23 -26.84
CA ALA A 179 -2.86 3.76 -26.74
C ALA A 179 -2.99 2.22 -26.85
N LEU A 180 -2.01 1.47 -26.33
CA LEU A 180 -2.03 0.00 -26.29
C LEU A 180 -2.96 -0.54 -25.21
N LEU A 181 -3.29 0.29 -24.21
CA LEU A 181 -4.18 -0.04 -23.11
C LEU A 181 -5.58 0.54 -23.40
N PRO A 182 -6.67 -0.24 -23.21
CA PRO A 182 -8.04 0.23 -23.44
C PRO A 182 -8.49 1.14 -22.29
N LEU A 183 -8.00 2.37 -22.28
CA LEU A 183 -8.31 3.35 -21.22
C LEU A 183 -9.43 4.31 -21.61
N ARG A 184 -9.83 4.35 -22.89
CA ARG A 184 -10.85 5.27 -23.41
C ARG A 184 -12.13 4.51 -23.70
N PHE A 185 -13.21 4.92 -23.05
CA PHE A 185 -14.55 4.35 -23.21
C PHE A 185 -15.50 5.41 -23.73
N ARG A 186 -16.37 5.05 -24.69
CA ARG A 186 -17.46 5.93 -25.14
C ARG A 186 -18.76 5.51 -24.48
N LEU A 187 -19.30 6.37 -23.63
CA LEU A 187 -20.62 6.18 -23.04
C LEU A 187 -21.67 6.98 -23.83
N PRO A 188 -22.89 6.43 -24.02
CA PRO A 188 -23.92 7.03 -24.87
C PRO A 188 -24.40 8.42 -24.42
N LEU A 189 -24.14 8.83 -23.18
CA LEU A 189 -24.56 10.13 -22.63
C LEU A 189 -23.40 11.04 -22.18
N LEU A 190 -22.26 10.46 -21.76
CA LEU A 190 -21.12 11.22 -21.20
C LEU A 190 -19.98 11.43 -22.21
N GLY A 191 -20.10 10.90 -23.43
CA GLY A 191 -19.04 10.99 -24.44
C GLY A 191 -17.85 10.09 -24.12
N THR A 192 -16.63 10.55 -24.44
CA THR A 192 -15.40 9.77 -24.24
C THR A 192 -14.83 10.00 -22.85
N LEU A 193 -14.77 8.94 -22.03
CA LEU A 193 -14.17 8.94 -20.70
C LEU A 193 -12.83 8.23 -20.70
N VAL A 194 -11.89 8.73 -19.89
CA VAL A 194 -10.61 8.07 -19.61
C VAL A 194 -10.67 7.41 -18.25
N PHE A 195 -10.49 6.09 -18.20
CA PHE A 195 -10.55 5.31 -16.97
C PHE A 195 -9.22 4.62 -16.70
N LEU A 196 -8.43 5.19 -15.80
CA LEU A 196 -7.20 4.59 -15.28
C LEU A 196 -7.15 4.76 -13.76
N THR A 197 -7.80 3.83 -13.06
CA THR A 197 -7.77 3.82 -11.59
C THR A 197 -6.49 3.16 -11.08
N ARG A 198 -6.11 3.43 -9.82
CA ARG A 198 -4.99 2.75 -9.17
C ARG A 198 -5.16 1.23 -9.15
N GLY A 199 -6.40 0.75 -9.01
CA GLY A 199 -6.74 -0.67 -9.06
C GLY A 199 -6.51 -1.27 -10.43
N LEU A 200 -6.95 -0.60 -11.50
CA LEU A 200 -6.70 -1.05 -12.87
C LEU A 200 -5.20 -1.05 -13.18
N GLN A 201 -4.50 0.03 -12.81
CA GLN A 201 -3.04 0.11 -12.97
C GLN A 201 -2.34 -1.05 -12.27
N TYR A 202 -2.70 -1.35 -11.01
CA TYR A 202 -2.13 -2.48 -10.28
C TYR A 202 -2.38 -3.82 -10.98
N ASN A 203 -3.60 -4.06 -11.48
CA ASN A 203 -3.92 -5.30 -12.19
C ASN A 203 -3.13 -5.43 -13.51
N LEU A 204 -2.98 -4.34 -14.26
CA LEU A 204 -2.17 -4.33 -15.48
C LEU A 204 -0.70 -4.61 -15.18
N GLU A 205 -0.13 -3.97 -14.15
CA GLU A 205 1.25 -4.21 -13.72
C GLU A 205 1.45 -5.64 -13.20
N LEU A 206 0.48 -6.18 -12.47
CA LEU A 206 0.49 -7.57 -12.02
C LEU A 206 0.50 -8.54 -13.19
N LEU A 207 -0.37 -8.33 -14.19
CA LEU A 207 -0.49 -9.21 -15.35
C LEU A 207 0.76 -9.14 -16.24
N LEU A 208 1.30 -7.95 -16.48
CA LEU A 208 2.39 -7.75 -17.43
C LEU A 208 3.78 -7.97 -16.82
N PHE A 209 4.00 -7.59 -15.55
CA PHE A 209 5.34 -7.48 -14.97
C PHE A 209 5.65 -8.45 -13.82
N TRP A 210 4.71 -8.69 -12.89
CA TRP A 210 5.06 -9.34 -11.60
C TRP A 210 4.37 -10.69 -11.34
N GLY A 211 3.31 -11.02 -12.07
CA GLY A 211 2.56 -12.27 -11.91
C GLY A 211 3.31 -13.52 -12.40
N PRO A 212 2.84 -14.72 -12.04
CA PRO A 212 3.47 -15.98 -12.45
C PRO A 212 3.45 -16.19 -13.97
N ALA A 213 2.44 -15.64 -14.65
CA ALA A 213 2.29 -15.63 -16.10
C ALA A 213 2.83 -14.36 -16.77
N ALA A 214 3.51 -13.49 -16.03
CA ALA A 214 4.01 -12.22 -16.57
C ALA A 214 5.04 -12.42 -17.69
N LEU A 215 5.14 -11.41 -18.56
CA LEU A 215 6.07 -11.37 -19.70
C LEU A 215 7.53 -11.38 -19.25
N PHE A 216 7.80 -10.87 -18.05
CA PHE A 216 9.11 -10.88 -17.42
C PHE A 216 9.34 -12.21 -16.72
N GLN A 217 10.46 -12.87 -17.03
CA GLN A 217 10.89 -14.07 -16.32
C GLN A 217 11.45 -13.70 -14.94
N ASN A 218 12.24 -12.62 -14.91
CA ASN A 218 12.83 -12.04 -13.71
C ASN A 218 12.54 -10.54 -13.72
N LYS A 219 12.83 -9.82 -12.62
CA LYS A 219 12.68 -8.35 -12.51
C LYS A 219 13.41 -7.51 -13.58
N TRP A 220 14.19 -8.15 -14.45
CA TRP A 220 15.04 -7.48 -15.42
C TRP A 220 15.09 -8.07 -16.82
N SER A 221 14.61 -9.29 -17.04
CA SER A 221 14.67 -9.95 -18.35
C SER A 221 13.30 -10.43 -18.78
N LEU A 222 12.92 -10.07 -20.01
CA LEU A 222 11.76 -10.61 -20.70
C LEU A 222 12.00 -12.08 -21.07
N ARG A 223 10.94 -12.88 -21.04
CA ARG A 223 11.00 -14.26 -21.51
C ARG A 223 11.52 -14.29 -22.95
N PRO A 224 12.45 -15.21 -23.30
CA PRO A 224 13.05 -15.26 -24.63
C PRO A 224 12.02 -15.48 -25.74
N GLN A 225 10.91 -16.14 -25.43
CA GLN A 225 9.79 -16.35 -26.35
C GLN A 225 9.16 -15.03 -26.83
N CYS A 226 9.09 -14.02 -25.96
CA CYS A 226 8.56 -12.69 -26.31
C CYS A 226 9.46 -11.92 -27.28
N LYS A 227 10.74 -12.31 -27.43
CA LYS A 227 11.70 -11.68 -28.34
C LYS A 227 11.62 -12.24 -29.77
N ARG A 228 10.96 -13.38 -29.96
CA ARG A 228 10.88 -14.07 -31.27
C ARG A 228 9.57 -13.74 -31.96
N ALA A 229 9.64 -13.15 -33.16
CA ALA A 229 8.45 -12.81 -33.94
C ALA A 229 7.60 -14.03 -34.33
N GLY A 230 8.23 -15.20 -34.57
CA GLY A 230 7.53 -16.42 -34.97
C GLY A 230 6.52 -16.95 -33.94
N ALA A 231 6.74 -16.68 -32.64
CA ALA A 231 5.85 -17.12 -31.56
C ALA A 231 4.70 -16.14 -31.27
N ARG A 232 4.55 -15.04 -32.04
CA ARG A 232 3.64 -13.93 -31.71
C ARG A 232 2.18 -14.36 -31.56
N ARG A 233 1.67 -15.18 -32.49
CA ARG A 233 0.26 -15.62 -32.47
C ARG A 233 -0.04 -16.55 -31.31
N GLU A 234 0.90 -17.43 -30.98
CA GLU A 234 0.75 -18.34 -29.84
C GLU A 234 0.78 -17.57 -28.52
N LEU A 235 1.74 -16.64 -28.37
CA LEU A 235 1.85 -15.81 -27.18
C LEU A 235 0.61 -14.92 -26.98
N ALA A 236 0.08 -14.35 -28.06
CA ALA A 236 -1.12 -13.52 -28.01
C ALA A 236 -2.39 -14.30 -27.62
N ARG A 237 -2.42 -15.63 -27.81
CA ARG A 237 -3.54 -16.47 -27.34
C ARG A 237 -3.40 -16.87 -25.87
N ARG A 238 -2.18 -16.86 -25.33
CA ARG A 238 -1.90 -17.22 -23.93
C ARG A 238 -2.07 -16.04 -22.96
N LEU A 239 -1.92 -14.81 -23.46
CA LEU A 239 -2.15 -13.55 -22.74
C LEU A 239 -3.62 -13.18 -22.76
#